data_AF-A0A1Q5QWX2-F1
#
_entry.id   AF-A0A1Q5QWX2-F1
#
_cell.length_a   1.000
_cell.length_b   1.000
_cell.length_c   1.000
_cell.angle_alpha   90.00
_cell.angle_beta   90.00
_cell.angle_gamma   90.00
#
_symmetry.space_group_name_H-M   'P 1'
#
loop_
_entity.id
_entity.type
_entity.pdbx_description
1 polymer ?
#
loop_
_entity_poly.entity_id
_entity_poly.type
_entity_poly.pdbx_seq_one_letter_code
_entity_poly.pdbx_strand_id
1 'polypeptide(L)'
;DTSDWATEFAETEFVRLAGRLFYVLHDLNTLQVDPVAEGIDVIVSGHSHVPKINTVDGLLYLNPGSAGRRRFNLPITLARLEITPDGPKPIIHDLEVG
;
A
#
# COMPACT_ATOMS: atom_id res chain seq x y z
N ASP A 1 1.81 4.19 15.17
CA ASP A 1 0.70 3.25 14.96
C ASP A 1 -0.23 3.09 16.16
N THR A 2 0.01 3.78 17.29
CA THR A 2 -0.86 3.69 18.49
C THR A 2 -1.29 5.05 19.02
N SER A 3 -1.16 6.09 18.20
CA SER A 3 -1.58 7.44 18.60
C SER A 3 -3.11 7.54 18.52
N ASP A 4 -3.71 8.33 19.40
CA ASP A 4 -5.18 8.41 19.58
C ASP A 4 -5.95 8.75 18.30
N TRP A 5 -5.33 9.43 17.33
CA TRP A 5 -5.96 9.70 16.03
C TRP A 5 -6.16 8.44 15.19
N ALA A 6 -5.33 7.41 15.38
CA ALA A 6 -5.37 6.18 14.59
C ALA A 6 -6.51 5.25 15.02
N THR A 7 -7.02 5.37 16.26
CA THR A 7 -8.12 4.52 16.76
C THR A 7 -9.48 4.82 16.13
N GLU A 8 -9.63 5.95 15.44
CA GLU A 8 -10.87 6.29 14.73
C GLU A 8 -10.98 5.66 13.34
N PHE A 9 -9.89 5.09 12.81
CA PHE A 9 -9.86 4.50 11.47
C PHE A 9 -9.94 2.98 11.52
N ALA A 10 -10.65 2.39 10.55
CA ALA A 10 -10.70 0.95 10.39
C ALA A 10 -9.29 0.39 10.12
N GLU A 11 -8.99 -0.78 10.69
CA GLU A 11 -7.69 -1.44 10.49
C GLU A 11 -7.48 -1.89 9.04
N THR A 12 -8.58 -2.16 8.34
CA THR A 12 -8.61 -2.54 6.94
C THR A 12 -9.78 -1.86 6.23
N GLU A 13 -9.65 -1.65 4.92
CA GLU A 13 -10.71 -1.05 4.10
C GLU A 13 -10.67 -1.55 2.67
N PHE A 14 -11.84 -1.85 2.11
CA PHE A 14 -12.02 -2.08 0.67
C PHE A 14 -12.40 -0.78 -0.02
N VAL A 15 -11.64 -0.39 -1.04
CA VAL A 15 -11.88 0.85 -1.79
C VAL A 15 -12.00 0.53 -3.28
N ARG A 16 -13.07 0.96 -3.93
CA ARG A 16 -13.19 0.88 -5.40
C ARG A 16 -12.78 2.21 -6.03
N LEU A 17 -11.76 2.18 -6.88
CA LEU A 17 -11.28 3.35 -7.63
C LEU A 17 -11.05 2.97 -9.08
N ALA A 18 -11.58 3.77 -10.02
CA ALA A 18 -11.39 3.57 -11.46
C ALA A 18 -11.67 2.12 -11.92
N GLY A 19 -12.71 1.48 -11.37
CA GLY A 19 -13.11 0.11 -11.71
C GLY A 19 -12.25 -1.01 -11.11
N ARG A 20 -11.26 -0.67 -10.28
CA ARG A 20 -10.37 -1.61 -9.59
C ARG A 20 -10.73 -1.71 -8.11
N LEU A 21 -10.59 -2.90 -7.53
CA LEU A 21 -10.78 -3.13 -6.10
C LEU A 21 -9.44 -3.08 -5.38
N PHE A 22 -9.34 -2.17 -4.42
CA PHE A 22 -8.21 -2.01 -3.53
C PHE A 22 -8.56 -2.59 -2.17
N TYR A 23 -7.58 -3.23 -1.55
CA TYR A 23 -7.63 -3.59 -0.14
C TYR A 23 -6.47 -2.94 0.60
N VAL A 24 -6.82 -2.06 1.53
CA VAL A 24 -5.87 -1.31 2.35
C VAL A 24 -5.82 -1.97 3.72
N LEU A 25 -4.63 -2.31 4.19
CA LEU A 25 -4.40 -2.85 5.53
C LEU A 25 -3.05 -2.38 6.06
N HIS A 26 -2.89 -2.32 7.39
CA HIS A 26 -1.63 -1.84 7.94
C HIS A 26 -0.47 -2.85 7.80
N ASP A 27 -0.67 -4.12 8.16
CA ASP A 27 0.35 -5.16 8.09
C ASP A 27 -0.09 -6.26 7.11
N LEU A 28 0.76 -6.58 6.14
CA LEU A 28 0.45 -7.64 5.17
C LEU A 28 0.34 -9.02 5.85
N ASN A 29 1.00 -9.23 6.99
CA ASN A 29 0.93 -10.49 7.74
C ASN A 29 -0.43 -10.70 8.41
N THR A 30 -1.24 -9.65 8.55
CA THR A 30 -2.60 -9.75 9.10
C THR A 30 -3.67 -9.94 8.01
N LEU A 31 -3.28 -10.15 6.75
CA LEU A 31 -4.20 -10.45 5.66
C LEU A 31 -5.00 -11.73 5.95
N GLN A 32 -6.31 -11.60 6.15
CA GLN A 32 -7.23 -12.71 6.45
C GLN A 32 -8.18 -13.07 5.30
N VAL A 33 -8.06 -12.40 4.15
CA VAL A 33 -8.90 -12.66 2.96
C VAL A 33 -8.07 -13.34 1.88
N ASP A 34 -8.72 -14.13 1.03
CA ASP A 34 -8.11 -14.59 -0.22
C ASP A 34 -8.27 -13.46 -1.25
N PRO A 35 -7.19 -12.77 -1.65
CA PRO A 35 -7.29 -11.61 -2.53
C PRO A 35 -7.85 -11.95 -3.91
N VAL A 36 -7.56 -13.15 -4.42
CA VAL A 36 -7.98 -13.59 -5.74
C VAL A 36 -9.47 -13.92 -5.72
N ALA A 37 -9.92 -14.64 -4.69
CA ALA A 37 -11.34 -14.98 -4.52
C ALA A 37 -12.22 -13.73 -4.33
N GLU A 38 -11.70 -12.69 -3.65
CA GLU A 38 -12.38 -11.41 -3.45
C GLU A 38 -12.30 -10.48 -4.68
N GLY A 39 -11.55 -10.86 -5.73
CA GLY A 39 -11.37 -10.03 -6.93
C GLY A 39 -10.61 -8.74 -6.65
N ILE A 40 -9.66 -8.76 -5.70
CA ILE A 40 -8.80 -7.63 -5.37
C ILE A 40 -7.78 -7.45 -6.50
N ASP A 41 -7.62 -6.22 -6.98
CA ASP A 41 -6.61 -5.85 -7.97
C ASP A 41 -5.33 -5.31 -7.31
N VAL A 42 -5.47 -4.65 -6.17
CA VAL A 42 -4.37 -3.95 -5.49
C VAL A 42 -4.46 -4.13 -3.98
N ILE A 43 -3.39 -4.58 -3.34
CA ILE A 43 -3.19 -4.55 -1.89
C ILE A 43 -2.23 -3.41 -1.54
N VAL A 44 -2.66 -2.52 -0.64
CA VAL A 44 -1.80 -1.48 -0.07
C VAL A 44 -1.51 -1.83 1.38
N SER A 45 -0.24 -2.08 1.70
CA SER A 45 0.21 -2.44 3.05
C SER A 45 1.33 -1.56 3.58
N GLY A 46 1.52 -1.54 4.89
CA GLY A 46 2.52 -0.74 5.59
C GLY A 46 3.35 -1.59 6.56
N HIS A 47 3.44 -1.15 7.82
CA HIS A 47 4.14 -1.76 8.95
C HIS A 47 5.67 -1.87 8.84
N SER A 48 6.18 -2.50 7.78
CA SER A 48 7.62 -2.74 7.60
C SER A 48 8.43 -1.48 7.31
N HIS A 49 7.77 -0.41 6.85
CA HIS A 49 8.37 0.79 6.26
C HIS A 49 9.26 0.53 5.04
N VAL A 50 9.33 -0.70 4.53
CA VAL A 50 10.15 -1.04 3.36
C VAL A 50 9.35 -0.76 2.09
N PRO A 51 9.73 0.25 1.30
CA PRO A 51 9.02 0.55 0.06
C PRO A 51 9.14 -0.63 -0.91
N LYS A 52 8.01 -1.11 -1.42
CA LYS A 52 7.98 -2.31 -2.27
C LYS A 52 6.83 -2.26 -3.27
N ILE A 53 7.13 -2.63 -4.51
CA ILE A 53 6.17 -2.91 -5.57
C ILE A 53 6.40 -4.37 -5.97
N ASN A 54 5.35 -5.18 -5.96
CA ASN A 54 5.42 -6.56 -6.41
C ASN A 54 4.11 -6.97 -7.05
N THR A 55 4.16 -7.64 -8.20
CA THR A 55 2.96 -8.17 -8.86
C THR A 55 3.04 -9.68 -8.91
N VAL A 56 2.01 -10.36 -8.41
CA VAL A 56 1.91 -11.84 -8.41
C VAL A 56 0.56 -12.19 -9.02
N ASP A 57 0.57 -12.97 -10.10
CA ASP A 57 -0.66 -13.42 -10.79
C ASP A 57 -1.65 -12.29 -11.12
N GLY A 58 -1.12 -11.12 -11.48
CA GLY A 58 -1.91 -9.93 -11.81
C GLY A 58 -2.34 -9.07 -10.62
N LEU A 59 -2.18 -9.54 -9.38
CA LEU A 59 -2.44 -8.78 -8.15
C LEU A 59 -1.23 -7.92 -7.78
N LEU A 60 -1.45 -6.61 -7.63
CA LEU A 60 -0.41 -5.66 -7.25
C LEU A 60 -0.34 -5.51 -5.72
N TYR A 61 0.82 -5.82 -5.13
CA TYR A 61 1.17 -5.52 -3.76
C TYR A 61 2.02 -4.24 -3.72
N LEU A 62 1.55 -3.25 -2.97
CA LEU A 62 2.21 -1.96 -2.82
C LEU A 62 2.45 -1.65 -1.34
N ASN A 63 3.71 -1.44 -0.98
CA ASN A 63 4.10 -0.82 0.29
C ASN A 63 4.74 0.54 -0.01
N PRO A 64 4.15 1.67 0.45
CA PRO A 64 4.66 3.00 0.14
C PRO A 64 5.93 3.38 0.91
N GLY A 65 6.32 2.59 1.93
CA GLY A 65 7.37 2.94 2.87
C GLY A 65 6.90 3.99 3.88
N SER A 66 7.70 5.03 4.13
CA SER A 66 7.36 6.08 5.10
C SER A 66 7.60 7.48 4.55
N ALA A 67 6.55 8.29 4.45
CA ALA A 67 6.65 9.69 4.07
C ALA A 67 6.98 10.64 5.24
N GLY A 68 7.12 10.08 6.46
CA GLY A 68 7.39 10.83 7.69
C GLY A 68 8.87 10.84 8.06
N ARG A 69 9.16 10.99 9.38
CA ARG A 69 10.52 10.86 9.89
C ARG A 69 11.15 9.54 9.45
N ARG A 70 12.44 9.56 9.09
CA ARG A 70 13.20 8.37 8.75
C ARG A 70 13.01 7.29 9.82
N ARG A 71 12.64 6.08 9.38
CA ARG A 71 12.47 4.90 10.23
C ARG A 71 13.59 3.92 9.92
N PHE A 72 14.31 3.49 10.94
CA PHE A 72 15.48 2.62 10.77
C PHE A 72 16.52 3.28 9.83
N ASN A 73 17.18 2.50 8.98
CA ASN A 73 18.05 2.96 7.89
C ASN A 73 17.33 2.92 6.53
N LEU A 74 16.00 3.06 6.49
CA LEU A 74 15.22 3.02 5.26
C LEU A 74 15.00 4.44 4.70
N PRO A 75 14.84 4.60 3.37
CA PRO A 75 14.60 5.91 2.76
C PRO A 75 13.23 6.47 3.14
N ILE A 76 13.11 7.80 3.09
CA ILE A 76 11.80 8.48 3.20
C ILE A 76 11.14 8.44 1.82
N THR A 77 9.97 7.80 1.73
CA THR A 77 9.33 7.53 0.44
C THR A 77 7.83 7.76 0.45
N LEU A 78 7.29 7.98 -0.76
CA LEU A 78 5.86 7.96 -1.04
C LEU A 78 5.62 7.10 -2.30
N ALA A 79 4.55 6.31 -2.33
CA ALA A 79 4.11 5.69 -3.57
C ALA A 79 3.04 6.55 -4.28
N ARG A 80 3.17 6.68 -5.60
CA ARG A 80 2.11 7.14 -6.50
C ARG A 80 1.66 5.98 -7.35
N LEU A 81 0.35 5.76 -7.41
CA LEU A 81 -0.24 4.73 -8.26
C LEU A 81 -1.20 5.38 -9.25
N GLU A 82 -0.81 5.33 -10.53
CA GLU A 82 -1.63 5.82 -11.63
C GLU A 82 -2.44 4.66 -12.22
N ILE A 83 -3.76 4.80 -12.29
CA ILE A 83 -4.63 3.79 -12.89
C ILE A 83 -4.90 4.16 -14.35
N THR A 84 -4.44 3.32 -15.26
CA THR A 84 -4.56 3.52 -16.71
C THR A 84 -5.35 2.37 -17.35
N PRO A 85 -5.83 2.52 -18.59
CA PRO A 85 -6.47 1.43 -19.32
C PRO A 85 -5.60 0.16 -19.44
N ASP A 86 -4.28 0.34 -19.53
CA ASP A 86 -3.30 -0.77 -19.62
C ASP A 86 -3.03 -1.44 -18.27
N GLY A 87 -3.57 -0.89 -17.17
CA GLY A 87 -3.38 -1.38 -15.81
C GLY A 87 -2.79 -0.34 -14.84
N PRO A 88 -2.59 -0.76 -13.57
CA PRO A 88 -1.97 0.05 -12.55
C PRO A 88 -0.48 0.30 -12.85
N LYS A 89 -0.04 1.56 -12.75
CA LYS A 89 1.35 2.01 -12.93
C LYS A 89 1.87 2.59 -11.60
N PRO A 90 2.44 1.76 -10.71
CA PRO A 90 3.00 2.22 -9.44
C PRO A 90 4.41 2.80 -9.62
N ILE A 91 4.72 3.85 -8.88
CA ILE A 91 6.05 4.45 -8.74
C ILE A 91 6.29 4.74 -7.27
N ILE A 92 7.50 4.42 -6.79
CA ILE A 92 7.99 4.89 -5.48
C ILE A 92 8.86 6.12 -5.73
N HIS A 93 8.54 7.21 -5.04
CA HIS A 93 9.32 8.43 -5.00
C HIS A 93 10.15 8.47 -3.72
N ASP A 94 11.45 8.72 -3.87
CA ASP A 94 12.30 9.13 -2.76
C ASP A 94 12.03 10.61 -2.46
N LEU A 95 11.83 10.93 -1.18
CA LEU A 95 11.52 12.27 -0.70
C LEU A 95 12.73 12.93 -0.03
N GLU A 96 13.86 12.23 0.08
CA GLU A 96 15.10 12.82 0.53
C GLU A 96 15.59 13.79 -0.56
N VAL A 97 15.45 15.08 -0.29
CA VAL A 97 16.07 16.13 -1.11
C VAL A 97 17.57 16.08 -0.83
N GLY A 98 18.37 15.83 -1.86
CA GLY A 98 19.83 15.96 -1.82
C GLY A 98 20.27 17.40 -1.55
#